data_AF-A0A1W9PHZ7-F1
#
_entry.id   AF-A0A1W9PHZ7-F1
#
_cell.length_a   1.000
_cell.length_b   1.000
_cell.length_c   1.000
_cell.angle_alpha   90.00
_cell.angle_beta   90.00
_cell.angle_gamma   90.00
#
_symmetry.space_group_name_H-M   'P 1'
#
loop_
_entity.id
_entity.type
_entity.pdbx_description
1 polymer ?
#
loop_
_entity_poly.entity_id
_entity_poly.type
_entity_poly.pdbx_seq_one_letter_code
_entity_poly.pdbx_strand_id
1 'polypeptide(L)' 'MRLKDKVAIITGAGRGIGKEAARLFAKEGARVIACDVME' A
#
# COMPACT_ATOMS: atom_id res chain seq x y z
N MET A 1 3.41 -12.81 9.00
CA MET A 1 3.49 -11.79 7.93
C MET A 1 3.12 -12.45 6.61
N ARG A 2 1.92 -12.15 6.09
CA ARG A 2 1.33 -12.78 4.90
C ARG A 2 1.98 -12.33 3.59
N LEU A 3 2.54 -11.12 3.54
CA LEU A 3 3.06 -10.49 2.32
C LEU A 3 4.59 -10.29 2.35
N LYS A 4 5.29 -11.02 3.22
CA LYS A 4 6.75 -10.96 3.31
C LYS A 4 7.37 -11.25 1.93
N ASP A 5 8.41 -10.49 1.59
CA ASP A 5 9.18 -10.60 0.34
C ASP A 5 8.35 -10.37 -0.94
N LYS A 6 7.17 -9.75 -0.81
CA LYS A 6 6.34 -9.31 -1.94
C LYS A 6 6.49 -7.81 -2.20
N VAL A 7 6.33 -7.42 -3.46
CA VAL A 7 6.19 -6.03 -3.88
C VAL A 7 4.72 -5.77 -4.20
N ALA A 8 4.16 -4.68 -3.66
CA ALA A 8 2.77 -4.27 -3.92
C ALA A 8 2.72 -2.83 -4.42
N ILE A 9 2.07 -2.61 -5.57
CA ILE A 9 1.78 -1.28 -6.10
C ILE A 9 0.33 -0.96 -5.78
N ILE A 10 0.09 0.19 -5.14
CA ILE A 10 -1.25 0.62 -4.74
C ILE A 10 -1.50 2.02 -5.30
N THR A 11 -2.51 2.13 -6.15
CA THR A 11 -3.01 3.38 -6.73
C THR A 11 -4.15 3.95 -5.89
N GLY A 12 -4.32 5.28 -5.86
CA GLY A 12 -5.31 5.95 -4.99
C GLY A 12 -4.95 5.86 -3.51
N ALA A 13 -3.64 5.82 -3.20
CA ALA A 13 -3.13 5.53 -1.85
C ALA A 13 -3.08 6.74 -0.88
N GLY A 14 -3.54 7.91 -1.32
CA GLY A 14 -3.49 9.18 -0.57
C GLY A 14 -4.58 9.32 0.48
N ARG A 15 -5.73 8.66 0.30
CA ARG A 15 -6.85 8.68 1.28
C ARG A 15 -7.69 7.41 1.27
N GLY A 16 -8.60 7.32 2.24
CA GLY A 16 -9.59 6.25 2.33
C GLY A 16 -8.99 4.84 2.28
N ILE A 17 -9.62 3.97 1.51
CA ILE A 17 -9.28 2.54 1.43
C ILE A 17 -7.87 2.33 0.90
N GLY A 18 -7.44 3.07 -0.11
CA GLY A 18 -6.09 2.89 -0.69
C GLY A 18 -4.98 3.19 0.32
N LYS A 19 -5.16 4.23 1.14
CA LYS A 19 -4.23 4.58 2.22
C LYS A 19 -4.15 3.47 3.28
N GLU A 20 -5.28 2.97 3.73
CA GLU A 20 -5.32 1.92 4.75
C GLU A 20 -4.81 0.57 4.21
N ALA A 21 -5.09 0.26 2.94
CA ALA A 21 -4.53 -0.90 2.25
C ALA A 21 -3.01 -0.82 2.19
N ALA A 22 -2.44 0.33 1.82
CA ALA A 22 -0.98 0.51 1.79
C ALA A 22 -0.33 0.31 3.16
N ARG A 23 -0.95 0.83 4.21
CA ARG A 23 -0.49 0.62 5.60
C ARG A 23 -0.58 -0.84 6.02
N LEU A 24 -1.69 -1.50 5.74
CA LEU A 24 -1.88 -2.91 6.08
C LEU A 24 -0.87 -3.78 5.33
N PHE A 25 -0.64 -3.52 4.05
CA PHE A 25 0.27 -4.32 3.22
C PHE A 25 1.73 -4.17 3.67
N ALA A 26 2.13 -2.94 4.04
CA ALA A 26 3.44 -2.70 4.64
C ALA A 26 3.59 -3.42 5.99
N LYS A 27 2.57 -3.39 6.85
CA LYS A 27 2.55 -4.14 8.12
C LYS A 27 2.64 -5.65 7.92
N GLU A 28 2.07 -6.18 6.84
CA GLU A 28 2.15 -7.59 6.47
C GLU A 28 3.47 -7.97 5.78
N GLY A 29 4.40 -7.03 5.61
CA GLY A 29 5.79 -7.28 5.19
C GLY A 29 6.05 -7.03 3.71
N ALA A 30 5.11 -6.43 2.98
CA ALA A 30 5.32 -6.06 1.59
C ALA A 30 6.23 -4.83 1.47
N ARG A 31 7.05 -4.78 0.43
CA ARG A 31 7.62 -3.53 -0.09
C ARG A 31 6.53 -2.83 -0.90
N VAL A 32 5.99 -1.74 -0.37
CA VAL A 32 4.84 -1.04 -0.96
C VAL A 32 5.29 0.19 -1.76
N ILE A 33 4.79 0.30 -2.99
CA ILE A 33 4.82 1.54 -3.79
C ILE A 33 3.41 2.13 -3.74
N ALA A 34 3.26 3.27 -3.06
CA ALA A 34 2.01 3.98 -2.93
C ALA A 34 1.99 5.16 -3.92
N CYS A 35 0.99 5.19 -4.80
CA CYS A 35 0.80 6.24 -5.80
C CYS A 35 -0.60 6.84 -5.66
N ASP A 36 -0.69 8.17 -5.72
CA ASP A 36 -1.95 8.90 -5.82
C ASP A 36 -1.73 10.20 -6.59
N VAL A 37 -2.79 10.75 -7.14
CA VAL A 37 -2.85 12.08 -7.73
C VAL A 37 -3.83 12.89 -6.91
N MET A 38 -3.35 13.99 -6.34
CA MET A 38 -4.22 14.94 -5.65
C MET A 38 -4.37 16.16 -6.55
N GLU A 39 -5.60 16.41 -6.96
CA GLU A 39 -6.07 17.65 -7.58
C GLU A 39 -6.66 18.59 -6.52
#